data_AF-A0A7Z2YFE2-F1
#
_entry.id   AF-A0A7Z2YFE2-F1
#
_cell.length_a   1.000
_cell.length_b   1.000
_cell.length_c   1.000
_cell.angle_alpha   90.00
_cell.angle_beta   90.00
_cell.angle_gamma   90.00
#
_symmetry.space_group_name_H-M   'P 1'
#
loop_
_entity.id
_entity.type
_entity.pdbx_description
1 polymer ?
#
loop_
_entity_poly.entity_id
_entity_poly.type
_entity_poly.pdbx_seq_one_letter_code
_entity_poly.pdbx_strand_id
1 'polypeptide(L)'
;MMTFTNEEAVYEHFLPGYFHEKNNDIRNEQWWNATDEVITALLTELQKFRGAGDDAISLLCLAREGGEFIAWPDLLSHDIPQWRVQSHLAVEPWDEYALKLEEQTRNPRYISEIPKGYRSEYCETEVQLIYKDVLHNGLLSSGLHYIEKQATSLINEWAASRPHNQRAINLAWHDNANERQTFLESELEAIGLMTCVIENQTKGQLPEVHFVLANHQTMRNVRPKHLVRDIESMQCETPALLDTLVSVVVRVHKERCLNQGL
;
A
#
# COMPACT_ATOMS: atom_id res chain seq x y z
N MET A 1 0.97 -30.69 4.54
CA MET A 1 1.69 -29.63 3.80
C MET A 1 2.86 -30.28 3.08
N MET A 2 3.00 -30.04 1.77
CA MET A 2 4.25 -30.38 1.08
C MET A 2 5.34 -29.43 1.59
N THR A 3 6.54 -29.95 1.82
CA THR A 3 7.70 -29.17 2.26
C THR A 3 8.79 -29.34 1.22
N PHE A 4 9.13 -28.27 0.52
CA PHE A 4 10.21 -28.24 -0.46
C PHE A 4 11.52 -27.85 0.21
N THR A 5 12.65 -28.37 -0.28
CA THR A 5 13.98 -28.12 0.30
C THR A 5 14.69 -26.90 -0.30
N ASN A 6 14.31 -26.49 -1.51
CA ASN A 6 14.87 -25.36 -2.25
C ASN A 6 13.90 -24.95 -3.38
N GLU A 7 14.17 -23.82 -4.05
CA GLU A 7 13.35 -23.35 -5.18
C GLU A 7 13.33 -24.33 -6.37
N GLU A 8 14.45 -25.02 -6.63
CA GLU A 8 14.53 -26.03 -7.71
C GLU A 8 13.49 -27.13 -7.53
N ALA A 9 13.36 -27.68 -6.32
CA ALA A 9 12.34 -28.68 -6.00
C ALA A 9 10.91 -28.16 -6.17
N VAL A 10 10.68 -26.86 -5.97
CA VAL A 10 9.38 -26.22 -6.23
C VAL A 10 9.11 -26.18 -7.72
N TYR A 11 10.04 -25.64 -8.52
CA TYR A 11 9.90 -25.59 -9.98
C TYR A 11 9.68 -26.98 -10.58
N GLU A 12 10.51 -27.96 -10.22
CA GLU A 12 10.42 -29.31 -10.78
C GLU A 12 9.14 -30.05 -10.38
N HIS A 13 8.50 -29.65 -9.27
CA HIS A 13 7.20 -30.21 -8.87
C HIS A 13 6.05 -29.66 -9.72
N PHE A 14 5.99 -28.35 -9.92
CA PHE A 14 4.86 -27.68 -10.59
C PHE A 14 5.06 -27.55 -12.10
N LEU A 15 6.30 -27.37 -12.57
CA LEU A 15 6.71 -27.28 -13.97
C LEU A 15 7.90 -28.24 -14.21
N PRO A 16 7.69 -29.55 -14.33
CA PRO A 16 8.77 -30.52 -14.48
C PRO A 16 9.69 -30.22 -15.68
N GLY A 17 11.00 -30.21 -15.45
CA GLY A 17 12.03 -29.88 -16.43
C GLY A 17 12.27 -28.38 -16.65
N TYR A 18 11.46 -27.50 -16.06
CA TYR A 18 11.54 -26.05 -16.25
C TYR A 18 12.87 -25.47 -15.76
N PHE A 19 13.37 -25.94 -14.62
CA PHE A 19 14.55 -25.35 -13.99
C PHE A 19 15.84 -25.65 -14.78
N HIS A 20 15.88 -26.80 -15.44
CA HIS A 20 17.03 -27.25 -16.22
C HIS A 20 16.91 -26.96 -17.72
N GLU A 21 15.77 -26.48 -18.20
CA GLU A 21 15.56 -26.12 -19.61
C GLU A 21 16.42 -24.90 -19.99
N LYS A 22 17.27 -25.08 -21.01
CA LYS A 22 18.19 -24.06 -21.50
C LYS A 22 17.59 -23.22 -22.63
N ASN A 23 16.56 -23.74 -23.29
CA ASN A 23 15.82 -23.02 -24.33
C ASN A 23 14.73 -22.15 -23.71
N ASN A 24 14.91 -20.84 -23.78
CA ASN A 24 13.95 -19.86 -23.25
C ASN A 24 12.55 -19.99 -23.88
N ASP A 25 12.45 -20.39 -25.15
CA ASP A 25 11.14 -20.53 -25.82
C ASP A 25 10.35 -21.70 -25.25
N ILE A 26 11.00 -22.86 -25.09
CA ILE A 26 10.40 -24.05 -24.46
C ILE A 26 10.04 -23.75 -23.00
N ARG A 27 10.91 -23.05 -22.28
CA ARG A 27 10.66 -22.66 -20.89
C ARG A 27 9.46 -21.71 -20.78
N ASN A 28 9.36 -20.72 -21.67
CA ASN A 28 8.21 -19.82 -21.74
C ASN A 28 6.94 -20.58 -22.10
N GLU A 29 6.98 -21.52 -23.05
CA GLU A 29 5.83 -22.37 -23.39
C GLU A 29 5.34 -23.17 -22.18
N GLN A 30 6.26 -23.75 -21.38
CA GLN A 30 5.89 -24.45 -20.16
C GLN A 30 5.18 -23.54 -19.16
N TRP A 31 5.66 -22.30 -19.00
CA TRP A 31 5.03 -21.31 -18.12
C TRP A 31 3.63 -20.92 -18.60
N TRP A 32 3.52 -20.51 -19.87
CA TRP A 32 2.29 -19.95 -20.42
C TRP A 32 1.22 -21.01 -20.73
N ASN A 33 1.59 -22.29 -20.87
CA ASN A 33 0.65 -23.40 -21.03
C ASN A 33 0.18 -23.97 -19.69
N ALA A 34 0.81 -23.61 -18.57
CA ALA A 34 0.36 -24.04 -17.26
C ALA A 34 -0.94 -23.31 -16.87
N THR A 35 -1.81 -24.01 -16.15
CA THR A 35 -3.05 -23.43 -15.62
C THR A 35 -2.76 -22.38 -14.54
N ASP A 36 -3.63 -21.39 -14.39
CA ASP A 36 -3.53 -20.36 -13.35
C ASP A 36 -3.38 -20.97 -11.94
N GLU A 37 -4.04 -22.10 -11.66
CA GLU A 37 -3.94 -22.79 -10.37
C GLU A 37 -2.52 -23.33 -10.10
N VAL A 38 -1.87 -23.88 -11.14
CA VAL A 38 -0.50 -24.40 -11.06
C VAL A 38 0.48 -23.25 -10.86
N ILE A 39 0.35 -22.17 -11.63
CA ILE A 39 1.22 -20.99 -11.49
C ILE A 39 1.02 -20.33 -10.12
N THR A 40 -0.22 -20.20 -9.65
CA THR A 40 -0.51 -19.61 -8.34
C THR A 40 0.07 -20.46 -7.20
N ALA A 41 -0.07 -21.79 -7.26
CA ALA A 41 0.53 -22.69 -6.27
C ALA A 41 2.06 -22.66 -6.31
N LEU A 42 2.66 -22.72 -7.51
CA LEU A 42 4.10 -22.55 -7.72
C LEU A 42 4.61 -21.26 -7.08
N LEU A 43 4.00 -20.12 -7.44
CA LEU A 43 4.41 -18.81 -6.94
C LEU A 43 4.21 -18.68 -5.42
N THR A 44 3.14 -19.27 -4.86
CA THR A 44 2.90 -19.31 -3.41
C THR A 44 4.01 -20.07 -2.68
N GLU A 45 4.43 -21.22 -3.20
CA GLU A 45 5.54 -21.98 -2.59
C GLU A 45 6.87 -21.26 -2.76
N LEU A 46 7.15 -20.64 -3.91
CA LEU A 46 8.34 -19.82 -4.11
C LEU A 46 8.38 -18.62 -3.15
N GLN A 47 7.24 -17.98 -2.88
CA GLN A 47 7.18 -16.85 -1.96
C GLN A 47 7.65 -17.22 -0.54
N LYS A 48 7.42 -18.46 -0.09
CA LYS A 48 7.89 -18.92 1.23
C LYS A 48 9.42 -18.93 1.36
N PHE A 49 10.15 -19.00 0.25
CA PHE A 49 11.61 -18.91 0.22
C PHE A 49 12.11 -17.47 0.08
N ARG A 50 11.36 -16.63 -0.63
CA ARG A 50 11.77 -15.27 -1.04
C ARG A 50 11.29 -14.18 -0.10
N GLY A 51 10.13 -14.39 0.51
CA GLY A 51 9.52 -13.50 1.47
C GLY A 51 10.07 -13.68 2.88
N ALA A 52 9.78 -12.72 3.75
CA ALA A 52 10.24 -12.71 5.13
C ALA A 52 9.08 -12.52 6.11
N GLY A 53 9.29 -12.82 7.39
CA GLY A 53 8.27 -12.69 8.42
C GLY A 53 7.21 -13.79 8.36
N ASP A 54 6.15 -13.64 9.14
CA ASP A 54 5.12 -14.69 9.29
C ASP A 54 4.28 -14.84 8.01
N ASP A 55 4.12 -13.76 7.26
CA ASP A 55 3.29 -13.69 6.05
C ASP A 55 4.11 -13.85 4.77
N ALA A 56 5.39 -14.21 4.88
CA ALA A 56 6.35 -14.26 3.77
C ALA A 56 6.27 -13.01 2.88
N ILE A 57 6.36 -11.82 3.49
CA ILE A 57 6.22 -10.54 2.79
C ILE A 57 7.50 -10.15 2.04
N SER A 58 7.33 -9.58 0.85
CA SER A 58 8.34 -8.89 0.05
C SER A 58 7.84 -7.50 -0.30
N LEU A 59 8.69 -6.49 -0.12
CA LEU A 59 8.41 -5.11 -0.53
C LEU A 59 8.85 -4.94 -1.98
N LEU A 60 7.95 -4.48 -2.86
CA LEU A 60 8.25 -4.27 -4.28
C LEU A 60 8.63 -2.81 -4.59
N CYS A 61 8.41 -1.91 -3.63
CA CYS A 61 8.74 -0.50 -3.76
C CYS A 61 10.25 -0.25 -3.74
N LEU A 62 10.84 -0.01 -4.92
CA LEU A 62 12.27 0.30 -5.08
C LEU A 62 12.73 1.50 -4.23
N ALA A 63 11.86 2.49 -4.02
CA ALA A 63 12.20 3.67 -3.21
C ALA A 63 12.43 3.35 -1.73
N ARG A 64 11.99 2.17 -1.27
CA ARG A 64 12.16 1.65 0.09
C ARG A 64 13.07 0.41 0.09
N GLU A 65 13.78 0.17 -1.01
CA GLU A 65 14.75 -0.90 -1.14
C GLU A 65 16.01 -0.52 -0.35
N GLY A 66 16.09 -0.97 0.89
CA GLY A 66 17.20 -0.63 1.76
C GLY A 66 16.96 -1.09 3.18
N GLY A 67 17.67 -2.13 3.59
CA GLY A 67 17.51 -2.73 4.92
C GLY A 67 16.40 -3.78 4.98
N GLU A 68 16.29 -4.43 6.13
CA GLU A 68 15.37 -5.55 6.34
C GLU A 68 14.00 -5.03 6.79
N PHE A 69 13.01 -5.04 5.89
CA PHE A 69 11.66 -4.52 6.16
C PHE A 69 11.04 -5.13 7.44
N ILE A 70 11.17 -6.44 7.62
CA ILE A 70 10.62 -7.16 8.78
C ILE A 70 11.32 -6.84 10.11
N ALA A 71 12.51 -6.23 10.07
CA ALA A 71 13.26 -5.85 11.28
C ALA A 71 12.76 -4.53 11.88
N TRP A 72 11.95 -3.76 11.15
CA TRP A 72 11.36 -2.53 11.67
C TRP A 72 10.31 -2.83 12.75
N PRO A 73 10.26 -2.02 13.83
CA PRO A 73 9.38 -2.28 14.94
C PRO A 73 7.90 -2.00 14.63
N ASP A 74 7.63 -1.09 13.70
CA ASP A 74 6.28 -0.73 13.27
C ASP A 74 6.32 0.00 11.93
N LEU A 75 5.20 0.02 11.19
CA LEU A 75 5.12 0.66 9.87
C LEU A 75 5.41 2.18 9.93
N LEU A 76 5.03 2.87 11.01
CA LEU A 76 5.25 4.30 11.16
C LEU A 76 6.74 4.63 11.36
N SER A 77 7.45 3.85 12.16
CA SER A 77 8.90 3.96 12.36
C SER A 77 9.68 3.69 11.08
N HIS A 78 9.19 2.79 10.22
CA HIS A 78 9.76 2.56 8.89
C HIS A 78 9.49 3.71 7.92
N ASP A 79 8.34 4.37 8.04
CA ASP A 79 7.90 5.39 7.10
C ASP A 79 8.53 6.77 7.33
N ILE A 80 8.71 7.17 8.60
CA ILE A 80 9.25 8.50 8.95
C ILE A 80 10.62 8.78 8.31
N PRO A 81 11.61 7.87 8.31
CA PRO A 81 12.89 8.10 7.62
C PRO A 81 12.70 8.35 6.12
N GLN A 82 11.82 7.59 5.47
CA GLN A 82 11.52 7.76 4.05
C GLN A 82 10.91 9.14 3.78
N TRP A 83 9.91 9.52 4.57
CA TRP A 83 9.28 10.84 4.50
C TRP A 83 10.31 11.98 4.66
N ARG A 84 11.29 11.84 5.56
CA ARG A 84 12.33 12.87 5.75
C ARG A 84 13.18 13.06 4.50
N VAL A 85 13.59 11.97 3.85
CA VAL A 85 14.35 12.03 2.59
C VAL A 85 13.52 12.73 1.52
N GLN A 86 12.27 12.29 1.31
CA GLN A 86 11.39 12.86 0.28
C GLN A 86 11.06 14.33 0.56
N SER A 87 10.80 14.70 1.81
CA SER A 87 10.51 16.07 2.22
C SER A 87 11.69 17.01 2.00
N HIS A 88 12.92 16.53 2.22
CA HIS A 88 14.14 17.29 1.90
C HIS A 88 14.28 17.48 0.40
N LEU A 89 14.17 16.38 -0.37
CA LEU A 89 14.33 16.40 -1.83
C LEU A 89 13.24 17.19 -2.57
N ALA A 90 12.10 17.45 -1.93
CA ALA A 90 11.05 18.31 -2.47
C ALA A 90 11.45 19.80 -2.50
N VAL A 91 12.43 20.21 -1.68
CA VAL A 91 12.86 21.61 -1.53
C VAL A 91 14.30 21.81 -1.99
N GLU A 92 15.17 20.87 -1.64
CA GLU A 92 16.61 20.93 -1.89
C GLU A 92 17.03 19.80 -2.83
N PRO A 93 18.02 20.01 -3.70
CA PRO A 93 18.59 18.94 -4.51
C PRO A 93 19.35 17.93 -3.66
N TRP A 94 19.76 16.81 -4.27
CA TRP A 94 20.54 15.77 -3.61
C TRP A 94 21.89 16.32 -3.09
N ASP A 95 22.09 16.24 -1.77
CA ASP A 95 23.25 16.76 -1.05
C ASP A 95 23.79 15.79 0.02
N GLU A 96 24.82 16.21 0.77
CA GLU A 96 25.40 15.39 1.85
C GLU A 96 24.40 15.11 2.98
N TYR A 97 23.43 15.99 3.18
CA TYR A 97 22.38 15.78 4.16
C TYR A 97 21.37 14.72 3.71
N ALA A 98 20.99 14.72 2.43
CA ALA A 98 20.15 13.68 1.83
C ALA A 98 20.78 12.29 2.00
N LEU A 99 22.09 12.14 1.80
CA LEU A 99 22.82 10.89 2.05
C LEU A 99 22.67 10.42 3.51
N LYS A 100 22.82 11.32 4.48
CA LYS A 100 22.65 11.01 5.91
C LYS A 100 21.22 10.64 6.27
N LEU A 101 20.23 11.18 5.55
CA LEU A 101 18.83 10.80 5.72
C LEU A 101 18.55 9.43 5.10
N GLU A 102 19.09 9.15 3.91
CA GLU A 102 18.95 7.86 3.23
C GLU A 102 19.58 6.73 4.07
N GLU A 103 20.74 6.94 4.69
CA GLU A 103 21.33 5.95 5.59
C GLU A 103 20.39 5.56 6.75
N GLN A 104 19.54 6.48 7.20
CA GLN A 104 18.57 6.20 8.27
C GLN A 104 17.41 5.31 7.80
N THR A 105 17.09 5.28 6.50
CA THR A 105 16.05 4.39 5.95
C THR A 105 16.47 2.92 6.01
N ARG A 106 17.77 2.64 6.20
CA ARG A 106 18.34 1.29 6.28
C ARG A 106 18.57 0.79 7.71
N ASN A 107 18.28 1.59 8.73
CA ASN A 107 18.58 1.28 10.12
C ASN A 107 17.31 1.14 10.97
N PRO A 108 16.80 -0.10 11.17
CA PRO A 108 15.59 -0.35 11.94
C PRO A 108 15.69 0.19 13.37
N ARG A 109 14.77 1.07 13.73
CA ARG A 109 14.68 1.65 15.07
C ARG A 109 13.28 2.15 15.37
N TYR A 110 12.93 2.17 16.64
CA TYR A 110 11.68 2.78 17.07
C TYR A 110 11.81 4.31 17.08
N ILE A 111 10.86 5.00 16.46
CA ILE A 111 10.79 6.46 16.45
C ILE A 111 9.61 6.89 17.31
N SER A 112 9.86 7.38 18.52
CA SER A 112 8.80 7.70 19.49
C SER A 112 7.94 8.90 19.11
N GLU A 113 8.56 9.93 18.51
CA GLU A 113 7.90 11.18 18.19
C GLU A 113 7.60 11.28 16.70
N ILE A 114 6.35 11.61 16.37
CA ILE A 114 5.93 11.91 15.00
C ILE A 114 6.42 13.33 14.68
N PRO A 115 7.26 13.51 13.64
CA PRO A 115 7.73 14.84 13.26
C PRO A 115 6.57 15.77 12.90
N LYS A 116 6.72 17.07 13.21
CA LYS A 116 5.74 18.06 12.79
C LYS A 116 5.65 18.12 11.27
N GLY A 117 4.43 18.05 10.74
CA GLY A 117 4.17 18.04 9.30
C GLY A 117 4.45 16.70 8.62
N TYR A 118 4.74 15.64 9.40
CA TYR A 118 4.82 14.29 8.87
C TYR A 118 3.53 13.91 8.16
N ARG A 119 3.71 13.31 6.98
CA ARG A 119 2.65 12.70 6.19
C ARG A 119 3.13 11.33 5.77
N SER A 120 2.21 10.37 5.79
CA SER A 120 2.60 9.02 5.41
C SER A 120 2.99 8.95 3.94
N GLU A 121 4.05 8.21 3.64
CA GLU A 121 4.48 7.90 2.28
C GLU A 121 3.89 6.57 1.79
N TYR A 122 3.05 5.88 2.58
CA TYR A 122 2.33 4.70 2.13
C TYR A 122 1.14 5.12 1.26
N CYS A 123 1.40 5.24 -0.03
CA CYS A 123 0.40 5.47 -1.06
C CYS A 123 0.47 4.30 -2.04
N GLU A 124 -0.41 3.31 -1.86
CA GLU A 124 -0.48 2.10 -2.69
C GLU A 124 0.90 1.43 -2.84
N THR A 125 1.63 1.37 -1.73
CA THR A 125 2.96 0.76 -1.71
C THR A 125 2.83 -0.73 -1.96
N GLU A 126 3.38 -1.17 -3.08
CA GLU A 126 3.29 -2.54 -3.56
C GLU A 126 4.10 -3.51 -2.68
N VAL A 127 3.45 -4.61 -2.30
CA VAL A 127 4.02 -5.74 -1.58
C VAL A 127 3.56 -7.04 -2.22
N GLN A 128 4.26 -8.13 -1.93
CA GLN A 128 3.79 -9.49 -2.16
C GLN A 128 3.83 -10.24 -0.84
N LEU A 129 2.78 -11.01 -0.55
CA LEU A 129 2.66 -11.73 0.71
C LEU A 129 1.72 -12.93 0.58
N ILE A 130 1.84 -13.86 1.51
CA ILE A 130 0.86 -14.92 1.69
C ILE A 130 -0.27 -14.38 2.56
N TYR A 131 -1.46 -14.35 2.00
CA TYR A 131 -2.69 -13.95 2.68
C TYR A 131 -3.74 -15.03 2.44
N LYS A 132 -4.39 -15.52 3.50
CA LYS A 132 -5.33 -16.65 3.45
C LYS A 132 -4.75 -17.87 2.69
N ASP A 133 -3.53 -18.25 3.06
CA ASP A 133 -2.78 -19.40 2.52
C ASP A 133 -2.40 -19.33 1.03
N VAL A 134 -2.62 -18.21 0.33
CA VAL A 134 -2.24 -18.03 -1.08
C VAL A 134 -1.49 -16.72 -1.30
N LEU A 135 -0.62 -16.69 -2.31
CA LEU A 135 0.09 -15.49 -2.71
C LEU A 135 -0.87 -14.42 -3.21
N HIS A 136 -0.75 -13.21 -2.66
CA HIS A 136 -1.42 -12.01 -3.14
C HIS A 136 -0.42 -10.95 -3.57
N ASN A 137 -0.81 -10.17 -4.58
CA ASN A 137 -0.27 -8.82 -4.75
C ASN A 137 -0.96 -7.92 -3.74
N GLY A 138 -0.18 -7.26 -2.89
CA GLY A 138 -0.70 -6.40 -1.84
C GLY A 138 -0.42 -4.93 -2.10
N LEU A 139 -1.33 -4.07 -1.63
CA LEU A 139 -1.15 -2.63 -1.59
C LEU A 139 -1.24 -2.15 -0.14
N LEU A 140 -0.29 -1.32 0.29
CA LEU A 140 -0.34 -0.64 1.58
C LEU A 140 -0.64 0.85 1.36
N SER A 141 -1.74 1.34 1.92
CA SER A 141 -2.08 2.76 1.92
C SER A 141 -2.40 3.29 3.30
N SER A 142 -2.02 4.54 3.56
CA SER A 142 -2.63 5.33 4.62
C SER A 142 -4.10 5.63 4.27
N GLY A 143 -4.93 5.80 5.30
CA GLY A 143 -6.33 6.20 5.15
C GLY A 143 -6.46 7.52 4.41
N LEU A 144 -5.54 8.46 4.65
CA LEU A 144 -5.47 9.73 3.94
C LEU A 144 -5.34 9.52 2.42
N HIS A 145 -4.30 8.79 1.98
CA HIS A 145 -4.05 8.56 0.55
C HIS A 145 -5.19 7.78 -0.11
N TYR A 146 -5.72 6.77 0.58
CA TYR A 146 -6.85 6.01 0.07
C TYR A 146 -8.08 6.91 -0.15
N ILE A 147 -8.49 7.68 0.86
CA ILE A 147 -9.66 8.56 0.78
C ILE A 147 -9.46 9.65 -0.28
N GLU A 148 -8.28 10.27 -0.34
CA GLU A 148 -7.99 11.28 -1.37
C GLU A 148 -8.08 10.71 -2.78
N LYS A 149 -7.56 9.49 -3.01
CA LYS A 149 -7.66 8.81 -4.30
C LYS A 149 -9.12 8.53 -4.66
N GLN A 150 -9.88 7.92 -3.75
CA GLN A 150 -11.29 7.58 -3.99
C GLN A 150 -12.13 8.83 -4.26
N ALA A 151 -11.98 9.88 -3.45
CA ALA A 151 -12.70 11.13 -3.64
C ALA A 151 -12.33 11.81 -4.96
N THR A 152 -11.04 11.81 -5.34
CA THR A 152 -10.59 12.33 -6.63
C THR A 152 -11.22 11.58 -7.81
N SER A 153 -11.31 10.24 -7.74
CA SER A 153 -11.96 9.44 -8.78
C SER A 153 -13.45 9.80 -8.92
N LEU A 154 -14.18 9.82 -7.81
CA LEU A 154 -15.61 10.15 -7.79
C LEU A 154 -15.88 11.56 -8.32
N ILE A 155 -15.05 12.53 -7.95
CA ILE A 155 -15.18 13.91 -8.43
C ILE A 155 -14.90 14.00 -9.93
N ASN A 156 -13.89 13.29 -10.42
CA ASN A 156 -13.60 13.25 -11.85
C ASN A 156 -14.74 12.64 -12.66
N GLU A 157 -15.33 11.54 -12.20
CA GLU A 157 -16.50 10.92 -12.83
C GLU A 157 -17.72 11.86 -12.83
N TRP A 158 -17.99 12.49 -11.68
CA TRP A 158 -19.06 13.47 -11.53
C TRP A 158 -18.87 14.72 -12.39
N ALA A 159 -17.62 15.17 -12.54
CA ALA A 159 -17.25 16.30 -13.38
C ALA A 159 -17.38 15.96 -14.87
N ALA A 160 -17.00 14.73 -15.26
CA ALA A 160 -17.18 14.23 -16.63
C ALA A 160 -18.66 14.17 -17.03
N SER A 161 -19.57 13.92 -16.08
CA SER A 161 -21.02 14.00 -16.32
C SER A 161 -21.54 15.45 -16.46
N ARG A 162 -20.70 16.48 -16.27
CA ARG A 162 -21.02 17.92 -16.42
C ARG A 162 -19.93 18.65 -17.22
N PRO A 163 -19.84 18.43 -18.54
CA PRO A 163 -18.74 18.93 -19.37
C PRO A 163 -18.54 20.44 -19.29
N HIS A 164 -19.63 21.21 -19.20
CA HIS A 164 -19.60 22.67 -19.13
C HIS A 164 -18.96 23.22 -17.85
N ASN A 165 -18.96 22.46 -16.76
CA ASN A 165 -18.43 22.87 -15.46
C ASN A 165 -17.21 22.05 -15.00
N GLN A 166 -16.77 21.06 -15.79
CA GLN A 166 -15.73 20.11 -15.42
C GLN A 166 -14.45 20.78 -14.90
N ARG A 167 -13.96 21.80 -15.63
CA ARG A 167 -12.75 22.53 -15.23
C ARG A 167 -12.92 23.25 -13.89
N ALA A 168 -14.07 23.91 -13.68
CA ALA A 168 -14.33 24.64 -12.45
C ALA A 168 -14.45 23.69 -11.24
N ILE A 169 -15.09 22.55 -11.43
CA ILE A 169 -15.24 21.49 -10.41
C ILE A 169 -13.87 20.91 -10.03
N ASN A 170 -13.04 20.57 -11.02
CA ASN A 170 -11.72 19.99 -10.75
C ASN A 170 -10.80 21.00 -10.06
N LEU A 171 -10.76 22.26 -10.53
CA LEU A 171 -10.00 23.32 -9.85
C LEU A 171 -10.47 23.49 -8.41
N ALA A 172 -11.79 23.45 -8.18
CA ALA A 172 -12.34 23.56 -6.84
C ALA A 172 -11.88 22.45 -5.89
N TRP A 173 -11.76 21.23 -6.40
CA TRP A 173 -11.23 20.10 -5.64
C TRP A 173 -9.75 20.29 -5.30
N HIS A 174 -8.93 20.74 -6.26
CA HIS A 174 -7.48 20.85 -6.11
C HIS A 174 -7.01 22.08 -5.31
N ASP A 175 -7.69 23.23 -5.41
CA ASP A 175 -7.27 24.49 -4.76
C ASP A 175 -7.23 24.41 -3.22
N ASN A 176 -7.92 23.45 -2.62
CA ASN A 176 -8.06 23.30 -1.16
C ASN A 176 -7.33 22.07 -0.60
N ALA A 177 -6.28 21.57 -1.28
CA ALA A 177 -5.62 20.31 -0.91
C ALA A 177 -5.12 20.29 0.55
N ASN A 178 -4.43 21.34 1.00
CA ASN A 178 -3.86 21.38 2.34
C ASN A 178 -4.91 21.42 3.46
N GLU A 179 -5.97 22.21 3.29
CA GLU A 179 -7.08 22.30 4.25
C GLU A 179 -7.85 20.98 4.34
N ARG A 180 -8.12 20.36 3.18
CA ARG A 180 -8.75 19.04 3.10
C ARG A 180 -7.93 17.96 3.79
N GLN A 181 -6.62 17.92 3.53
CA GLN A 181 -5.72 16.94 4.15
C GLN A 181 -5.68 17.12 5.66
N THR A 182 -5.57 18.36 6.14
CA THR A 182 -5.60 18.66 7.59
C THR A 182 -6.91 18.20 8.23
N PHE A 183 -8.04 18.44 7.57
CA PHE A 183 -9.33 17.96 8.03
C PHE A 183 -9.40 16.43 8.06
N LEU A 184 -8.99 15.78 6.97
CA LEU A 184 -8.96 14.32 6.84
C LEU A 184 -8.11 13.66 7.92
N GLU A 185 -6.89 14.15 8.11
CA GLU A 185 -5.99 13.68 9.17
C GLU A 185 -6.68 13.79 10.54
N SER A 186 -7.35 14.92 10.83
CA SER A 186 -8.03 15.09 12.11
C SER A 186 -9.20 14.12 12.33
N GLU A 187 -9.99 13.85 11.29
CA GLU A 187 -11.11 12.89 11.36
C GLU A 187 -10.59 11.46 11.47
N LEU A 188 -9.56 11.11 10.71
CA LEU A 188 -8.93 9.80 10.75
C LEU A 188 -8.24 9.52 12.09
N GLU A 189 -7.64 10.51 12.74
CA GLU A 189 -7.11 10.34 14.09
C GLU A 189 -8.25 10.17 15.12
N ALA A 190 -9.41 10.82 14.91
CA ALA A 190 -10.55 10.72 15.81
C ALA A 190 -11.24 9.34 15.81
N ILE A 191 -11.15 8.56 14.72
CA ILE A 191 -11.73 7.21 14.67
C ILE A 191 -10.95 6.16 15.47
N GLY A 192 -9.72 6.47 15.92
CA GLY A 192 -8.88 5.54 16.68
C GLY A 192 -8.28 4.41 15.83
N LEU A 193 -7.87 3.32 16.47
CA LEU A 193 -7.22 2.19 15.79
C LEU A 193 -8.18 1.48 14.83
N MET A 194 -7.87 1.50 13.54
CA MET A 194 -8.72 0.89 12.52
C MET A 194 -7.95 0.55 11.25
N THR A 195 -8.22 -0.63 10.71
CA THR A 195 -7.80 -1.03 9.35
C THR A 195 -9.01 -1.37 8.49
N CYS A 196 -8.83 -1.23 7.19
CA CYS A 196 -9.75 -1.73 6.17
C CYS A 196 -8.96 -2.65 5.21
N VAL A 197 -9.55 -3.78 4.85
CA VAL A 197 -8.99 -4.75 3.92
C VAL A 197 -9.96 -4.90 2.76
N ILE A 198 -9.47 -4.68 1.54
CA ILE A 198 -10.27 -4.78 0.32
C ILE A 198 -9.65 -5.87 -0.54
N GLU A 199 -10.44 -6.87 -0.88
CA GLU A 199 -10.00 -8.00 -1.70
C GLU A 199 -10.56 -7.86 -3.10
N ASN A 200 -9.66 -7.90 -4.09
CA ASN A 200 -10.01 -7.85 -5.51
C ASN A 200 -9.49 -9.11 -6.20
N GLN A 201 -10.29 -9.68 -7.08
CA GLN A 201 -9.87 -10.82 -7.89
C GLN A 201 -10.14 -10.56 -9.37
N THR A 202 -9.06 -10.40 -10.13
CA THR A 202 -9.11 -10.30 -11.59
C THR A 202 -8.73 -11.66 -12.18
N LYS A 203 -9.52 -12.15 -13.14
CA LYS A 203 -9.24 -13.44 -13.80
C LYS A 203 -7.88 -13.39 -14.52
N GLY A 204 -7.07 -14.44 -14.35
CA GLY A 204 -5.75 -14.55 -14.98
C GLY A 204 -4.65 -13.72 -14.31
N GLN A 205 -4.90 -13.20 -13.11
CA GLN A 205 -3.93 -12.48 -12.29
C GLN A 205 -3.90 -13.08 -10.90
N LEU A 206 -2.79 -12.89 -10.18
CA LEU A 206 -2.77 -13.16 -8.74
C LEU A 206 -3.85 -12.33 -8.06
N PRO A 207 -4.51 -12.87 -7.02
CA PRO A 207 -5.47 -12.10 -6.24
C PRO A 207 -4.78 -10.88 -5.62
N GLU A 208 -5.53 -9.80 -5.49
CA GLU A 208 -5.05 -8.54 -4.95
C GLU A 208 -5.71 -8.25 -3.60
N VAL A 209 -4.91 -7.75 -2.65
CA VAL A 209 -5.40 -7.30 -1.35
C VAL A 209 -4.90 -5.89 -1.05
N HIS A 210 -5.81 -4.97 -0.75
CA HIS A 210 -5.48 -3.60 -0.36
C HIS A 210 -5.68 -3.44 1.14
N PHE A 211 -4.59 -3.21 1.85
CA PHE A 211 -4.57 -2.87 3.26
C PHE A 211 -4.54 -1.35 3.43
N VAL A 212 -5.58 -0.82 4.09
CA VAL A 212 -5.72 0.59 4.39
C VAL A 212 -5.58 0.81 5.89
N LEU A 213 -4.59 1.62 6.27
CA LEU A 213 -4.23 1.93 7.66
C LEU A 213 -4.80 3.30 8.01
N ALA A 214 -5.81 3.38 8.86
CA ALA A 214 -6.58 4.62 9.02
C ALA A 214 -5.73 5.84 9.38
N ASN A 215 -4.80 5.69 10.32
CA ASN A 215 -4.08 6.81 10.93
C ASN A 215 -2.69 6.41 11.46
N HIS A 216 -1.98 7.38 12.05
CA HIS A 216 -0.65 7.15 12.60
C HIS A 216 -0.65 6.13 13.73
N GLN A 217 -1.69 6.14 14.58
CA GLN A 217 -1.82 5.18 15.66
C GLN A 217 -1.95 3.75 15.14
N THR A 218 -2.66 3.56 14.02
CA THR A 218 -2.81 2.25 13.36
C THR A 218 -1.46 1.77 12.81
N MET A 219 -0.74 2.63 12.08
CA MET A 219 0.59 2.28 11.56
C MET A 219 1.60 1.96 12.66
N ARG A 220 1.48 2.60 13.83
CA ARG A 220 2.28 2.31 15.03
C ARG A 220 2.03 0.90 15.58
N ASN A 221 0.86 0.33 15.36
CA ASN A 221 0.45 -0.97 15.90
C ASN A 221 0.62 -2.12 14.90
N VAL A 222 1.05 -1.85 13.68
CA VAL A 222 1.32 -2.88 12.67
C VAL A 222 2.82 -3.15 12.60
N ARG A 223 3.22 -4.36 12.98
CA ARG A 223 4.61 -4.83 12.83
C ARG A 223 4.78 -5.46 11.45
N PRO A 224 5.76 -5.02 10.64
CA PRO A 224 6.05 -5.63 9.34
C PRO A 224 6.22 -7.16 9.37
N LYS A 225 6.79 -7.70 10.45
CA LYS A 225 6.97 -9.14 10.65
C LYS A 225 5.64 -9.92 10.79
N HIS A 226 4.61 -9.29 11.34
CA HIS A 226 3.32 -9.88 11.68
C HIS A 226 2.18 -9.09 10.99
N LEU A 227 2.44 -8.64 9.75
CA LEU A 227 1.65 -7.61 9.08
C LEU A 227 0.17 -7.98 9.04
N VAL A 228 -0.16 -9.17 8.50
CA VAL A 228 -1.55 -9.61 8.32
C VAL A 228 -2.23 -9.74 9.67
N ARG A 229 -1.58 -10.43 10.61
CA ARG A 229 -2.12 -10.67 11.95
C ARG A 229 -2.46 -9.37 12.68
N ASP A 230 -1.55 -8.40 12.64
CA ASP A 230 -1.76 -7.11 13.32
C ASP A 230 -2.86 -6.30 12.62
N ILE A 231 -2.92 -6.32 11.28
CA ILE A 231 -3.99 -5.67 10.51
C ILE A 231 -5.35 -6.28 10.81
N GLU A 232 -5.48 -7.61 10.77
CA GLU A 232 -6.74 -8.32 11.02
C GLU A 232 -7.25 -8.06 12.45
N SER A 233 -6.34 -7.88 13.43
CA SER A 233 -6.72 -7.57 14.81
C SER A 233 -7.39 -6.21 15.00
N MET A 234 -7.23 -5.29 14.03
CA MET A 234 -7.80 -3.94 14.01
C MET A 234 -8.81 -3.75 12.87
N GLN A 235 -9.13 -4.82 12.14
CA GLN A 235 -10.01 -4.75 10.99
C GLN A 235 -11.43 -4.44 11.45
N CYS A 236 -12.01 -3.42 10.85
CA CYS A 236 -13.42 -3.10 11.02
C CYS A 236 -14.19 -3.51 9.78
N GLU A 237 -15.48 -3.81 9.96
CA GLU A 237 -16.40 -3.84 8.83
C GLU A 237 -16.33 -2.46 8.14
N THR A 238 -16.31 -2.48 6.81
CA THR A 238 -16.01 -1.37 5.91
C THR A 238 -16.79 -0.04 6.11
N PRO A 239 -17.95 0.07 6.81
CA PRO A 239 -18.71 1.32 6.88
C PRO A 239 -17.96 2.53 7.46
N ALA A 240 -17.18 2.38 8.54
CA ALA A 240 -16.69 3.55 9.27
C ALA A 240 -15.69 4.41 8.50
N LEU A 241 -14.77 3.79 7.74
CA LEU A 241 -13.79 4.51 6.92
C LEU A 241 -14.44 5.17 5.70
N LEU A 242 -15.46 4.51 5.13
CA LEU A 242 -16.24 5.03 4.00
C LEU A 242 -17.21 6.14 4.42
N ASP A 243 -17.73 6.11 5.65
CA ASP A 243 -18.53 7.19 6.22
C ASP A 243 -17.69 8.47 6.37
N THR A 244 -16.40 8.34 6.72
CA THR A 244 -15.44 9.45 6.69
C THR A 244 -15.22 9.99 5.28
N LEU A 245 -15.10 9.12 4.26
CA LEU A 245 -15.04 9.54 2.86
C LEU A 245 -16.28 10.35 2.46
N VAL A 246 -17.49 9.90 2.82
CA VAL A 246 -18.75 10.59 2.52
C VAL A 246 -18.85 11.93 3.24
N SER A 247 -18.49 11.99 4.54
CA SER A 247 -18.55 13.23 5.32
C SER A 247 -17.63 14.31 4.75
N VAL A 248 -16.45 13.92 4.26
CA VAL A 248 -15.47 14.81 3.63
C VAL A 248 -15.98 15.35 2.30
N VAL A 249 -16.49 14.48 1.43
CA VAL A 249 -17.06 14.89 0.14
C VAL A 249 -18.24 15.86 0.36
N VAL A 250 -19.13 15.55 1.31
CA VAL A 250 -20.29 16.40 1.64
C VAL A 250 -19.87 17.76 2.23
N ARG A 251 -18.84 17.80 3.08
CA ARG A 251 -18.37 19.05 3.70
C ARG A 251 -17.70 19.98 2.69
N VAL A 252 -16.82 19.44 1.84
CA VAL A 252 -16.20 20.19 0.73
C VAL A 252 -17.27 20.76 -0.20
N HIS A 253 -18.36 20.02 -0.42
CA HIS A 253 -19.51 20.51 -1.20
C HIS A 253 -20.25 21.67 -0.51
N LYS A 254 -20.57 21.54 0.79
CA LYS A 254 -21.31 22.56 1.55
C LYS A 254 -20.56 23.89 1.65
N GLU A 255 -19.24 23.86 1.88
CA GLU A 255 -18.43 25.08 2.03
C GLU A 255 -18.30 25.89 0.73
N ARG A 256 -18.51 25.29 -0.46
CA ARG A 256 -18.49 26.03 -1.74
C ARG A 256 -19.87 26.37 -2.32
N CYS A 257 -20.90 25.55 -2.15
CA CYS A 257 -22.26 25.92 -2.58
C CYS A 257 -22.77 27.15 -1.83
N LEU A 258 -22.51 27.24 -0.52
CA LEU A 258 -22.87 28.41 0.29
C LEU A 258 -22.10 29.68 -0.09
N ASN A 259 -20.87 29.56 -0.60
CA ASN A 259 -20.02 30.69 -0.97
C ASN A 259 -20.14 31.11 -2.45
N GLN A 260 -20.83 30.33 -3.28
CA GLN A 260 -21.10 30.67 -4.70
C GLN A 260 -22.57 30.95 -5.01
N GLY A 261 -23.47 30.90 -4.02
CA GLY A 261 -24.89 31.21 -4.22
C GLY A 261 -25.59 30.22 -5.16
N LEU A 262 -25.35 28.92 -4.94
CA LEU A 262 -26.11 27.81 -5.53
C LEU A 262 -26.95 27.12 -4.46
#